data_AF-A0A7V9R2J6-F1
#
_entry.id   AF-A0A7V9R2J6-F1
#
_cell.length_a   1.000
_cell.length_b   1.000
_cell.length_c   1.000
_cell.angle_alpha   90.00
_cell.angle_beta   90.00
_cell.angle_gamma   90.00
#
_symmetry.space_group_name_H-M   'P 1'
#
loop_
_entity.id
_entity.type
_entity.pdbx_description
1 polymer ?
#
loop_
_entity_poly.entity_id
_entity_poly.type
_entity_poly.pdbx_seq_one_letter_code
_entity_poly.pdbx_strand_id
1 'polypeptide(L)'
;MTEPGAEGTPPSLADAATAATAPPSPPDSPPTGAGTPVSTALSEQASEIAAGYAFAEPALQLGRLVEGADVAPVDVRIPLSMLNRHGLVAGATGTGKTKTLQLMAEQLSAQGVPVFAADIKGDLSGLASPGQGDAKLLNRTASLGQAWQATSFPVEFLALGGQGTGVPVRVTMTSFGPTLLAKVLGLNETQESSLKLVFHYADQAGLPLLDLEDLRSVVTFLVSDEGKPELKALGGLSSSTTGVILRELIGFADEGADRFFGEQEFDTADLLRTAADGRGVISLLELPHLQDRPTVFSTFLMW
;
A
#
# COMPACT_ATOMS: atom_id res chain seq x y z
N MET A 1 -20.67 51.88 30.38
CA MET A 1 -20.64 50.95 31.54
C MET A 1 -21.42 49.74 31.09
N THR A 2 -20.78 48.68 30.58
CA THR A 2 -19.82 47.81 31.28
C THR A 2 -18.86 47.15 30.28
N GLU A 3 -17.65 46.82 30.76
CA GLU A 3 -16.46 46.31 30.05
C GLU A 3 -16.59 44.96 29.32
N PRO A 4 -15.65 44.63 28.40
CA PRO A 4 -15.54 43.32 27.75
C PRO A 4 -14.66 42.35 28.56
N GLY A 5 -15.09 41.08 28.66
CA GLY A 5 -14.38 40.02 29.41
C GLY A 5 -13.62 39.05 28.51
N ALA A 6 -12.29 39.23 28.50
CA ALA A 6 -11.16 38.29 28.36
C ALA A 6 -11.28 36.96 27.58
N GLU A 7 -10.40 36.85 26.58
CA GLU A 7 -9.91 35.62 25.94
C GLU A 7 -9.23 34.67 26.94
N GLY A 8 -9.58 33.39 26.88
CA GLY A 8 -8.90 32.31 27.58
C GLY A 8 -7.78 31.71 26.74
N THR A 9 -6.54 31.90 27.18
CA THR A 9 -5.32 31.27 26.65
C THR A 9 -5.31 29.77 26.99
N PRO A 10 -4.92 28.86 26.07
CA PRO A 10 -4.76 27.44 26.40
C PRO A 10 -3.50 27.22 27.27
N PRO A 11 -3.52 26.32 28.27
CA PRO A 11 -2.37 26.11 29.12
C PRO A 11 -1.22 25.39 28.40
N SER A 12 -0.01 25.85 28.71
CA SER A 12 1.30 25.39 28.27
C SER A 12 1.66 24.00 28.82
N LEU A 13 2.29 23.19 27.98
CA LEU A 13 2.93 21.91 28.29
C LEU A 13 4.24 22.11 29.06
N ALA A 14 4.16 22.46 30.34
CA ALA A 14 5.30 22.41 31.25
C ALA A 14 4.80 22.47 32.70
N ASP A 15 4.42 21.31 33.27
CA ASP A 15 4.56 20.97 34.70
C ASP A 15 3.78 19.68 35.00
N ALA A 16 4.47 18.54 34.99
CA ALA A 16 4.11 17.34 35.75
C ALA A 16 5.20 16.24 35.58
N ALA A 17 6.44 16.56 35.92
CA ALA A 17 7.44 15.55 36.21
C ALA A 17 7.54 15.42 37.74
N THR A 18 6.97 14.36 38.32
CA THR A 18 7.51 13.59 39.47
C THR A 18 6.44 12.62 40.00
N ALA A 19 6.56 11.34 39.67
CA ALA A 19 6.12 10.24 40.53
C ALA A 19 6.77 8.95 40.01
N ALA A 20 7.99 8.66 40.46
CA ALA A 20 8.63 7.37 40.26
C ALA A 20 8.03 6.39 41.27
N THR A 21 7.21 5.46 40.81
CA THR A 21 6.65 4.37 41.63
C THR A 21 7.42 3.09 41.31
N ALA A 22 8.02 2.48 42.33
CA ALA A 22 8.79 1.25 42.25
C ALA A 22 7.95 0.07 41.72
N PRO A 23 8.56 -0.91 41.02
CA PRO A 23 7.83 -2.07 40.50
C PRO A 23 7.35 -2.99 41.65
N PRO A 24 6.13 -3.55 41.57
CA PRO A 24 5.63 -4.49 42.57
C PRO A 24 6.37 -5.83 42.49
N SER A 25 6.63 -6.42 43.65
CA SER A 25 7.22 -7.76 43.81
C SER A 25 6.31 -8.86 43.23
N PRO A 26 6.88 -9.97 42.73
CA PRO A 26 6.09 -11.03 42.10
C PRO A 26 5.23 -11.79 43.12
N PRO A 27 4.03 -12.27 42.73
CA PRO A 27 3.19 -13.09 43.60
C PRO A 27 3.74 -14.52 43.75
N ASP A 28 3.48 -15.08 44.94
CA ASP A 28 3.80 -16.45 45.35
C ASP A 28 3.24 -17.52 44.40
N SER A 29 3.94 -18.65 44.39
CA SER A 29 3.79 -19.80 43.48
C SER A 29 2.36 -20.34 43.34
N PRO A 30 1.96 -20.83 42.14
CA PRO A 30 0.67 -21.50 41.95
C PRO A 30 0.66 -22.93 42.52
N PRO A 31 -0.52 -23.48 42.85
CA PRO A 31 -0.65 -24.79 43.49
C PRO A 31 -0.28 -25.92 42.52
N THR A 32 0.46 -26.90 43.07
CA THR A 32 0.90 -28.14 42.43
C THR A 32 -0.29 -29.05 42.11
N GLY A 33 -0.85 -28.90 40.92
CA GLY A 33 -1.69 -29.91 40.28
C GLY A 33 -0.81 -30.90 39.52
N ALA A 34 -0.81 -32.17 39.94
CA ALA A 34 -0.13 -33.25 39.24
C ALA A 34 -0.80 -33.48 37.87
N GLY A 35 -0.29 -32.78 36.85
CA GLY A 35 -0.54 -33.08 35.44
C GLY A 35 0.44 -34.15 34.97
N THR A 36 -0.08 -35.20 34.36
CA THR A 36 0.66 -36.21 33.59
C THR A 36 1.72 -35.53 32.70
N PRO A 37 2.96 -36.06 32.61
CA PRO A 37 3.98 -35.47 31.75
C PRO A 37 3.48 -35.47 30.30
N VAL A 38 3.26 -34.27 29.74
CA VAL A 38 3.02 -34.08 28.31
C VAL A 38 4.28 -34.56 27.60
N SER A 39 4.14 -35.62 26.81
CA SER A 39 5.23 -36.15 25.99
C SER A 39 5.80 -35.02 25.14
N THR A 40 7.05 -34.64 25.41
CA THR A 40 7.82 -33.63 24.68
C THR A 40 8.33 -34.14 23.32
N ALA A 41 7.97 -35.37 22.93
CA ALA A 41 8.35 -35.94 21.64
C ALA A 41 7.33 -35.52 20.57
N LEU A 42 7.81 -34.79 19.57
CA LEU A 42 7.06 -34.50 18.35
C LEU A 42 6.59 -35.81 17.68
N SER A 43 5.44 -35.78 17.01
CA SER A 43 5.06 -36.87 16.13
C SER A 43 6.10 -37.03 15.00
N GLU A 44 6.13 -38.19 14.35
CA GLU A 44 7.00 -38.41 13.19
C GLU A 44 6.72 -37.37 12.08
N GLN A 45 5.43 -37.11 11.83
CA GLN A 45 4.98 -36.10 10.86
C GLN A 45 5.41 -34.68 11.26
N ALA A 46 5.24 -34.29 12.53
CA ALA A 46 5.66 -32.98 13.01
C ALA A 46 7.18 -32.81 12.94
N SER A 47 7.94 -33.88 13.16
CA SER A 47 9.41 -33.89 13.02
C SER A 47 9.84 -33.69 11.57
N GLU A 48 9.17 -34.34 10.62
CA GLU A 48 9.42 -34.16 9.18
C GLU A 48 9.10 -32.72 8.74
N ILE A 49 7.94 -32.19 9.16
CA ILE A 49 7.55 -30.80 8.87
C ILE A 49 8.56 -29.82 9.48
N ALA A 50 8.96 -30.03 10.73
CA ALA A 50 9.96 -29.19 11.40
C ALA A 50 11.29 -29.17 10.65
N ALA A 51 11.74 -30.32 10.13
CA ALA A 51 12.94 -30.41 9.30
C ALA A 51 12.79 -29.60 8.00
N GLY A 52 11.60 -29.59 7.38
CA GLY A 52 11.29 -28.80 6.19
C GLY A 52 11.35 -27.28 6.40
N TYR A 53 11.11 -26.81 7.62
CA TYR A 53 11.19 -25.39 7.99
C TYR A 53 12.48 -25.04 8.75
N ALA A 54 13.53 -25.87 8.74
CA ALA A 54 14.75 -25.69 9.54
C ALA A 54 15.79 -24.69 8.97
N PHE A 55 15.37 -23.76 8.10
CA PHE A 55 16.28 -22.75 7.54
C PHE A 55 16.65 -21.66 8.57
N ALA A 56 17.87 -21.13 8.41
CA ALA A 56 18.48 -20.13 9.29
C ALA A 56 18.36 -18.68 8.80
N GLU A 57 17.89 -18.47 7.57
CA GLU A 57 17.69 -17.13 7.01
C GLU A 57 16.48 -16.42 7.65
N PRO A 58 16.43 -15.07 7.61
CA PRO A 58 15.25 -14.32 8.04
C PRO A 58 13.99 -14.79 7.32
N ALA A 59 12.86 -14.82 8.03
CA ALA A 59 11.63 -15.37 7.52
C ALA A 59 10.40 -14.76 8.19
N LEU A 60 9.28 -14.77 7.46
CA LEU A 60 7.97 -14.48 8.03
C LEU A 60 7.44 -15.72 8.72
N GLN A 61 7.03 -15.61 9.98
CA GLN A 61 6.29 -16.64 10.69
C GLN A 61 4.79 -16.46 10.40
N LEU A 62 4.20 -17.44 9.73
CA LEU A 62 2.78 -17.42 9.37
C LEU A 62 1.90 -18.08 10.43
N GLY A 63 2.45 -19.02 11.20
CA GLY A 63 1.71 -19.73 12.23
C GLY A 63 2.48 -20.92 12.78
N ARG A 64 1.73 -21.86 13.36
CA ARG A 64 2.25 -23.14 13.89
C ARG A 64 1.43 -24.31 13.39
N LEU A 65 2.07 -25.48 13.37
CA LEU A 65 1.41 -26.74 13.09
C LEU A 65 0.34 -27.05 14.15
N VAL A 66 -0.84 -27.47 13.69
CA VAL A 66 -1.94 -27.93 14.55
C VAL A 66 -2.16 -29.40 14.28
N GLU A 67 -2.07 -30.23 15.31
CA GLU A 67 -2.32 -31.68 15.27
C GLU A 67 -3.52 -32.01 16.16
N GLY A 68 -4.68 -32.26 15.54
CA GLY A 68 -5.93 -32.46 16.27
C GLY A 68 -6.36 -31.19 17.02
N ALA A 69 -6.40 -31.26 18.36
CA ALA A 69 -6.71 -30.12 19.22
C ALA A 69 -5.47 -29.38 19.74
N ASP A 70 -4.27 -29.95 19.52
CA ASP A 70 -3.03 -29.45 20.08
C ASP A 70 -2.24 -28.63 19.06
N VAL A 71 -1.53 -27.60 19.55
CA VAL A 71 -0.59 -26.81 18.75
C VAL A 71 0.81 -27.36 18.98
N ALA A 72 1.37 -28.01 17.96
CA ALA A 72 2.74 -28.51 18.04
C ALA A 72 3.73 -27.32 18.05
N PRO A 73 4.88 -27.43 18.73
CA PRO A 73 5.91 -26.39 18.77
C PRO A 73 6.73 -26.36 17.47
N VAL A 74 6.06 -26.36 16.32
CA VAL A 74 6.64 -26.34 14.97
C VAL A 74 6.11 -25.11 14.24
N ASP A 75 6.99 -24.12 14.03
CA ASP A 75 6.65 -22.89 13.33
C ASP A 75 6.60 -23.09 11.82
N VAL A 76 5.53 -22.57 11.21
CA VAL A 76 5.36 -22.50 9.75
C VAL A 76 5.85 -21.13 9.29
N ARG A 77 6.89 -21.13 8.46
CA ARG A 77 7.64 -19.91 8.10
C ARG A 77 7.89 -19.81 6.59
N ILE A 78 7.97 -18.60 6.06
CA ILE A 78 8.38 -18.33 4.67
C ILE A 78 9.68 -17.54 4.69
N PRO A 79 10.78 -18.05 4.11
CA PRO A 79 12.01 -17.30 3.97
C PRO A 79 11.81 -15.99 3.23
N LEU A 80 12.46 -14.90 3.67
CA LEU A 80 12.31 -13.60 2.99
C LEU A 80 12.79 -13.67 1.53
N SER A 81 13.81 -14.48 1.23
CA SER A 81 14.31 -14.69 -0.12
C SER A 81 13.28 -15.28 -1.09
N MET A 82 12.23 -15.94 -0.58
CA MET A 82 11.13 -16.49 -1.38
C MET A 82 10.01 -15.49 -1.68
N LEU A 83 10.01 -14.32 -1.03
CA LEU A 83 8.97 -13.30 -1.21
C LEU A 83 9.10 -12.49 -2.50
N ASN A 84 10.14 -12.76 -3.30
CA ASN A 84 10.22 -12.33 -4.69
C ASN A 84 9.29 -13.14 -5.63
N ARG A 85 8.52 -14.08 -5.08
CA ARG A 85 7.50 -14.87 -5.79
C ARG A 85 6.11 -14.40 -5.40
N HIS A 86 5.18 -14.45 -6.36
CA HIS A 86 3.78 -14.11 -6.10
C HIS A 86 3.12 -15.12 -5.16
N GLY A 87 2.28 -14.63 -4.25
CA GLY A 87 1.47 -15.42 -3.33
C GLY A 87 0.00 -15.03 -3.37
N LEU A 88 -0.88 -15.92 -2.90
CA LEU A 88 -2.32 -15.69 -2.83
C LEU A 88 -2.83 -15.99 -1.43
N VAL A 89 -3.41 -14.99 -0.77
CA VAL A 89 -4.16 -15.16 0.49
C VAL A 89 -5.65 -15.16 0.18
N ALA A 90 -6.26 -16.35 0.17
CA ALA A 90 -7.67 -16.54 -0.12
C ALA A 90 -8.44 -17.11 1.08
N GLY A 91 -9.73 -16.82 1.15
CA GLY A 91 -10.61 -17.27 2.24
C GLY A 91 -11.93 -16.49 2.26
N ALA A 92 -12.94 -17.02 2.94
CA ALA A 92 -14.22 -16.33 3.11
C ALA A 92 -14.08 -15.05 3.97
N THR A 93 -15.11 -14.21 3.99
CA THR A 93 -15.13 -13.04 4.89
C THR A 93 -15.06 -13.51 6.34
N GLY A 94 -14.25 -12.84 7.17
CA GLY A 94 -14.09 -13.18 8.58
C GLY A 94 -13.12 -14.33 8.88
N THR A 95 -12.49 -14.97 7.88
CA THR A 95 -11.54 -16.08 8.10
C THR A 95 -10.10 -15.62 8.38
N GLY A 96 -9.88 -14.32 8.62
CA GLY A 96 -8.57 -13.81 9.02
C GLY A 96 -7.65 -13.31 7.90
N LYS A 97 -8.10 -13.21 6.64
CA LYS A 97 -7.29 -12.67 5.51
C LYS A 97 -6.56 -11.37 5.87
N THR A 98 -7.31 -10.38 6.36
CA THR A 98 -6.76 -9.10 6.79
C THR A 98 -5.71 -9.26 7.90
N LYS A 99 -5.96 -10.13 8.88
CA LYS A 99 -5.02 -10.40 9.97
C LYS A 99 -3.74 -11.06 9.46
N THR A 100 -3.84 -11.95 8.47
CA THR A 100 -2.67 -12.52 7.80
C THR A 100 -1.87 -11.45 7.06
N LEU A 101 -2.52 -10.55 6.32
CA LEU A 101 -1.83 -9.46 5.62
C LEU A 101 -1.18 -8.47 6.60
N GLN A 102 -1.86 -8.12 7.69
CA GLN A 102 -1.29 -7.31 8.78
C GLN A 102 -0.03 -7.98 9.33
N LEU A 103 -0.13 -9.25 9.74
CA LEU A 103 1.00 -10.01 10.27
C LEU A 103 2.20 -10.06 9.30
N MET A 104 1.95 -10.18 8.00
CA MET A 104 3.01 -10.16 6.99
C MET A 104 3.64 -8.76 6.86
N ALA A 105 2.82 -7.70 6.80
CA ALA A 105 3.31 -6.32 6.69
C ALA A 105 4.12 -5.88 7.92
N GLU A 106 3.65 -6.22 9.12
CA GLU A 106 4.34 -5.99 10.39
C GLU A 106 5.73 -6.63 10.40
N GLN A 107 5.81 -7.92 10.03
CA GLN A 107 7.08 -8.65 10.02
C GLN A 107 8.03 -8.16 8.92
N LEU A 108 7.52 -7.83 7.74
CA LEU A 108 8.33 -7.23 6.67
C LEU A 108 8.93 -5.90 7.10
N SER A 109 8.09 -5.00 7.65
CA SER A 109 8.53 -3.72 8.17
C SER A 109 9.57 -3.90 9.28
N ALA A 110 9.35 -4.81 10.23
CA ALA A 110 10.30 -5.11 11.31
C ALA A 110 11.67 -5.61 10.79
N GLN A 111 11.70 -6.26 9.63
CA GLN A 111 12.91 -6.74 8.96
C GLN A 111 13.54 -5.69 8.02
N GLY A 112 13.04 -4.45 8.03
CA GLY A 112 13.56 -3.37 7.18
C GLY A 112 13.07 -3.42 5.74
N VAL A 113 12.07 -4.25 5.41
CA VAL A 113 11.51 -4.35 4.06
C VAL A 113 10.34 -3.38 3.93
N PRO A 114 10.41 -2.36 3.04
CA PRO A 114 9.29 -1.47 2.77
C PRO A 114 8.11 -2.24 2.19
N VAL A 115 6.89 -1.84 2.55
CA VAL A 115 5.65 -2.51 2.13
C VAL A 115 4.73 -1.49 1.49
N PHE A 116 4.31 -1.75 0.26
CA PHE A 116 3.21 -1.03 -0.37
C PHE A 116 1.95 -1.90 -0.36
N ALA A 117 0.82 -1.34 0.05
CA ALA A 117 -0.47 -2.03 -0.01
C ALA A 117 -1.60 -1.08 -0.43
N ALA A 118 -2.38 -1.53 -1.42
CA ALA A 118 -3.67 -0.95 -1.77
C ALA A 118 -4.73 -1.36 -0.75
N ASP A 119 -5.10 -0.45 0.16
CA ASP A 119 -6.03 -0.72 1.26
C ASP A 119 -7.44 -0.23 0.94
N ILE A 120 -8.17 -1.04 0.18
CA ILE A 120 -9.53 -0.73 -0.29
C ILE A 120 -10.52 -0.56 0.87
N LYS A 121 -10.31 -1.28 1.98
CA LYS A 121 -11.25 -1.31 3.12
C LYS A 121 -10.81 -0.44 4.28
N GLY A 122 -9.61 0.13 4.23
CA GLY A 122 -8.99 0.81 5.37
C GLY A 122 -8.63 -0.15 6.52
N ASP A 123 -8.58 -1.45 6.23
CA ASP A 123 -8.41 -2.48 7.25
C ASP A 123 -6.96 -2.56 7.77
N LEU A 124 -5.98 -2.10 7.00
CA LEU A 124 -4.55 -2.10 7.36
C LEU A 124 -4.11 -0.80 8.05
N SER A 125 -4.91 0.27 7.97
CA SER A 125 -4.61 1.57 8.58
C SER A 125 -4.30 1.52 10.07
N GLY A 126 -4.88 0.55 10.79
CA GLY A 126 -4.64 0.32 12.21
C GLY A 126 -3.17 0.00 12.57
N LEU A 127 -2.33 -0.39 11.60
CA LEU A 127 -0.90 -0.64 11.80
C LEU A 127 -0.13 0.60 12.31
N ALA A 128 -0.67 1.79 12.09
CA ALA A 128 -0.06 3.05 12.53
C ALA A 128 -0.15 3.27 14.05
N SER A 129 -0.98 2.50 14.76
CA SER A 129 -1.22 2.66 16.20
C SER A 129 -1.06 1.34 16.95
N PRO A 130 -0.57 1.36 18.20
CA PRO A 130 -0.52 0.14 19.00
C PRO A 130 -1.92 -0.43 19.19
N GLY A 131 -2.11 -1.70 18.84
CA GLY A 131 -3.38 -2.38 19.02
C GLY A 131 -3.79 -2.53 20.48
N GLN A 132 -5.08 -2.68 20.75
CA GLN A 132 -5.59 -3.02 22.08
C GLN A 132 -5.70 -4.54 22.22
N GLY A 133 -5.20 -5.07 23.34
CA GLY A 133 -5.32 -6.49 23.66
C GLY A 133 -6.73 -6.80 24.13
N ASP A 134 -7.34 -7.84 23.57
CA ASP A 134 -8.58 -8.41 24.09
C ASP A 134 -8.36 -9.86 24.54
N ALA A 135 -9.27 -10.40 25.36
CA ALA A 135 -9.14 -11.75 25.91
C ALA A 135 -9.06 -12.84 24.81
N LYS A 136 -9.71 -12.64 23.67
CA LYS A 136 -9.72 -13.60 22.56
C LYS A 136 -8.35 -13.62 21.87
N LEU A 137 -7.76 -12.46 21.62
CA LEU A 137 -6.44 -12.29 21.04
C LEU A 137 -5.35 -12.84 21.95
N LEU A 138 -5.38 -12.47 23.24
CA LEU A 138 -4.40 -12.92 24.23
C LEU A 138 -4.45 -14.44 24.41
N ASN A 139 -5.64 -15.04 24.52
CA ASN A 139 -5.78 -16.50 24.59
C ASN A 139 -5.29 -17.18 23.31
N ARG A 140 -5.56 -16.61 22.14
CA ARG A 140 -5.13 -17.17 20.85
C ARG A 140 -3.61 -17.12 20.70
N THR A 141 -2.99 -15.98 20.99
CA THR A 141 -1.54 -15.82 20.89
C THR A 141 -0.80 -16.66 21.94
N ALA A 142 -1.31 -16.73 23.18
CA ALA A 142 -0.79 -17.61 24.22
C ALA A 142 -0.87 -19.10 23.84
N SER A 143 -1.99 -19.57 23.28
CA SER A 143 -2.11 -20.97 22.81
C SER A 143 -1.20 -21.29 21.62
N LEU A 144 -0.80 -20.29 20.85
CA LEU A 144 0.20 -20.39 19.80
C LEU A 144 1.63 -20.15 20.33
N GLY A 145 1.83 -19.97 21.64
CA GLY A 145 3.12 -19.65 22.25
C GLY A 145 3.77 -18.37 21.69
N GLN A 146 2.94 -17.41 21.29
CA GLN A 146 3.34 -16.09 20.82
C GLN A 146 3.19 -15.07 21.95
N ALA A 147 4.26 -14.35 22.27
CA ALA A 147 4.21 -13.23 23.19
C ALA A 147 3.64 -12.00 22.46
N TRP A 148 2.33 -11.81 22.54
CA TRP A 148 1.69 -10.65 21.91
C TRP A 148 2.05 -9.37 22.66
N GLN A 149 2.45 -8.35 21.89
CA GLN A 149 2.71 -7.01 22.39
C GLN A 149 2.09 -5.99 21.44
N ALA A 150 1.47 -4.97 22.01
CA ALA A 150 0.96 -3.83 21.26
C ALA A 150 2.13 -3.03 20.67
N THR A 151 2.17 -2.92 19.34
CA THR A 151 3.24 -2.23 18.61
C THR A 151 2.63 -1.41 17.47
N SER A 152 3.18 -0.23 17.21
CA SER A 152 2.89 0.55 15.99
C SER A 152 4.03 0.44 15.00
N PHE A 153 3.73 0.64 13.72
CA PHE A 153 4.68 0.58 12.61
C PHE A 153 4.78 1.93 11.89
N PRO A 154 5.89 2.23 11.19
CA PRO A 154 6.01 3.44 10.39
C PRO A 154 5.09 3.33 9.17
N VAL A 155 3.90 3.92 9.28
CA VAL A 155 2.87 3.89 8.24
C VAL A 155 2.75 5.26 7.60
N GLU A 156 2.72 5.29 6.27
CA GLU A 156 2.39 6.46 5.48
C GLU A 156 1.09 6.21 4.72
N PHE A 157 0.20 7.20 4.73
CA PHE A 157 -1.09 7.12 4.06
C PHE A 157 -0.99 7.88 2.74
N LEU A 158 -1.32 7.20 1.65
CA LEU A 158 -1.34 7.74 0.29
C LEU A 158 -2.78 7.81 -0.21
N ALA A 159 -3.08 8.80 -1.05
CA ALA A 159 -4.41 8.99 -1.64
C ALA A 159 -4.29 9.26 -3.13
N LEU A 160 -4.99 8.48 -3.95
CA LEU A 160 -4.92 8.62 -5.40
C LEU A 160 -5.56 9.94 -5.86
N GLY A 161 -4.80 10.79 -6.54
CA GLY A 161 -5.28 12.09 -7.03
C GLY A 161 -5.83 13.01 -5.93
N GLY A 162 -5.37 12.84 -4.70
CA GLY A 162 -5.86 13.60 -3.54
C GLY A 162 -7.31 13.31 -3.16
N GLN A 163 -7.89 12.19 -3.62
CA GLN A 163 -9.16 11.69 -3.10
C GLN A 163 -8.90 10.83 -1.88
N GLY A 164 -9.27 11.33 -0.71
CA GLY A 164 -9.05 10.66 0.56
C GLY A 164 -8.37 11.58 1.57
N THR A 165 -7.77 10.97 2.58
CA THR A 165 -7.11 11.68 3.70
C THR A 165 -5.59 11.58 3.67
N GLY A 166 -5.04 10.70 2.83
CA GLY A 166 -3.61 10.51 2.66
C GLY A 166 -2.91 11.58 1.82
N VAL A 167 -1.59 11.46 1.72
CA VAL A 167 -0.74 12.28 0.85
C VAL A 167 -1.14 12.05 -0.62
N PRO A 168 -1.46 13.10 -1.39
CA PRO A 168 -1.83 12.95 -2.80
C PRO A 168 -0.72 12.31 -3.61
N VAL A 169 -1.05 11.25 -4.35
CA VAL A 169 -0.18 10.64 -5.35
C VAL A 169 -0.63 11.06 -6.74
N ARG A 170 0.31 11.65 -7.48
CA ARG A 170 0.12 12.18 -8.84
C ARG A 170 1.30 11.84 -9.72
N VAL A 171 1.08 11.87 -11.03
CA VAL A 171 2.12 11.67 -12.07
C VAL A 171 1.90 12.65 -13.21
N THR A 172 2.95 13.14 -13.86
CA THR A 172 2.79 13.94 -15.08
C THR A 172 2.44 13.06 -16.29
N MET A 173 1.72 13.58 -17.28
CA MET A 173 1.52 12.87 -18.56
C MET A 173 2.86 12.44 -19.18
N THR A 174 3.85 13.33 -19.18
CA THR A 174 5.19 13.06 -19.71
C THR A 174 5.83 11.83 -19.03
N SER A 175 5.79 11.75 -17.69
CA SER A 175 6.34 10.61 -16.95
C SER A 175 5.54 9.33 -17.15
N PHE A 176 4.21 9.43 -17.18
CA PHE A 176 3.32 8.29 -17.40
C PHE A 176 3.50 7.66 -18.79
N GLY A 177 3.67 8.52 -19.79
CA GLY A 177 4.05 8.17 -21.15
C GLY A 177 2.93 7.57 -22.02
N PRO A 178 3.15 7.54 -23.35
CA PRO A 178 2.12 7.17 -24.32
C PRO A 178 1.78 5.68 -24.31
N THR A 179 2.73 4.81 -23.97
CA THR A 179 2.54 3.35 -24.02
C THR A 179 1.57 2.88 -22.94
N LEU A 180 1.75 3.37 -21.71
CA LEU A 180 0.87 2.99 -20.61
C LEU A 180 -0.50 3.65 -20.79
N LEU A 181 -0.52 4.92 -21.20
CA LEU A 181 -1.76 5.64 -21.51
C LEU A 181 -2.59 4.94 -22.59
N ALA A 182 -1.96 4.45 -23.66
CA ALA A 182 -2.66 3.70 -24.70
C ALA A 182 -3.34 2.43 -24.18
N LYS A 183 -2.68 1.68 -23.27
CA LYS A 183 -3.27 0.49 -22.65
C LYS A 183 -4.47 0.83 -21.78
N VAL A 184 -4.35 1.89 -20.97
CA VAL A 184 -5.42 2.37 -20.09
C VAL A 184 -6.64 2.81 -20.88
N LEU A 185 -6.42 3.55 -21.98
CA LEU A 185 -7.48 4.03 -22.86
C LEU A 185 -8.01 2.95 -23.83
N GLY A 186 -7.51 1.70 -23.75
CA GLY A 186 -7.94 0.62 -24.63
C GLY A 186 -7.64 0.86 -26.11
N LEU A 187 -6.58 1.60 -26.42
CA LEU A 187 -6.20 1.95 -27.78
C LEU A 187 -5.61 0.74 -28.52
N ASN A 188 -5.87 0.66 -29.83
CA ASN A 188 -5.22 -0.33 -30.70
C ASN A 188 -3.80 0.11 -31.11
N GLU A 189 -3.03 -0.78 -31.75
CA GLU A 189 -1.63 -0.51 -32.15
C GLU A 189 -1.46 0.76 -33.00
N THR A 190 -2.40 1.02 -33.92
CA THR A 190 -2.37 2.23 -34.77
C THR A 190 -2.59 3.50 -33.95
N GLN A 191 -3.52 3.46 -32.99
CA GLN A 191 -3.83 4.56 -32.09
C GLN A 191 -2.71 4.78 -31.07
N GLU A 192 -2.09 3.72 -30.55
CA GLU A 192 -0.90 3.81 -29.69
C GLU A 192 0.27 4.46 -30.44
N SER A 193 0.55 4.01 -31.67
CA SER A 193 1.61 4.61 -32.51
C SER A 193 1.33 6.10 -32.78
N SER A 194 0.07 6.43 -33.04
CA SER A 194 -0.41 7.79 -33.21
C SER A 194 -0.21 8.63 -31.94
N LEU A 195 -0.52 8.08 -30.76
CA LEU A 195 -0.33 8.74 -29.48
C LEU A 195 1.17 8.97 -29.17
N LYS A 196 2.03 7.99 -29.47
CA LYS A 196 3.49 8.16 -29.37
C LYS A 196 4.01 9.32 -30.21
N LEU A 197 3.41 9.55 -31.38
CA LEU A 197 3.78 10.67 -32.24
C LEU A 197 3.44 12.03 -31.62
N VAL A 198 2.27 12.11 -30.97
CA VAL A 198 1.84 13.32 -30.25
C VAL A 198 2.81 13.64 -29.11
N PHE A 199 3.19 12.63 -28.32
CA PHE A 199 4.18 12.81 -27.25
C PHE A 199 5.55 13.22 -27.80
N HIS A 200 6.01 12.57 -28.87
CA HIS A 200 7.28 12.92 -29.51
C HIS A 200 7.30 14.38 -30.01
N TYR A 201 6.18 14.84 -30.58
CA TYR A 201 6.03 16.24 -30.96
C TYR A 201 6.15 17.17 -29.74
N ALA A 202 5.42 16.88 -28.66
CA ALA A 202 5.44 17.70 -27.44
C ALA A 202 6.87 17.81 -26.87
N ASP A 203 7.61 16.70 -26.83
CA ASP A 203 9.02 16.68 -26.40
C ASP A 203 9.92 17.56 -27.29
N GLN A 204 9.77 17.46 -28.63
CA GLN A 204 10.56 18.27 -29.56
C GLN A 204 10.23 19.76 -29.49
N ALA A 205 8.96 20.10 -29.25
CA ALA A 205 8.48 21.47 -29.12
C ALA A 205 8.74 22.06 -27.73
N GLY A 206 9.25 21.28 -26.77
CA GLY A 206 9.47 21.73 -25.39
C GLY A 206 8.17 22.02 -24.64
N LEU A 207 7.11 21.28 -24.98
CA LEU A 207 5.78 21.36 -24.35
C LEU A 207 5.67 20.28 -23.27
N PRO A 208 5.96 20.58 -21.99
CA PRO A 208 5.75 19.61 -20.92
C PRO A 208 4.27 19.25 -20.85
N LEU A 209 3.96 17.96 -20.82
CA LEU A 209 2.59 17.47 -20.65
C LEU A 209 2.42 17.15 -19.16
N LEU A 210 1.70 18.00 -18.44
CA LEU A 210 1.46 17.79 -17.02
C LEU A 210 0.19 16.97 -16.81
N ASP A 211 -0.88 17.31 -17.50
CA ASP A 211 -2.19 16.72 -17.29
C ASP A 211 -2.94 16.35 -18.59
N LEU A 212 -4.18 15.88 -18.45
CA LEU A 212 -5.02 15.49 -19.57
C LEU A 212 -5.42 16.69 -20.46
N GLU A 213 -5.50 17.90 -19.90
CA GLU A 213 -5.86 19.11 -20.65
C GLU A 213 -4.73 19.51 -21.60
N ASP A 214 -3.48 19.44 -21.12
CA ASP A 214 -2.28 19.67 -21.95
C ASP A 214 -2.24 18.72 -23.14
N LEU A 215 -2.39 17.41 -22.88
CA LEU A 215 -2.36 16.41 -23.95
C LEU A 215 -3.50 16.63 -24.95
N ARG A 216 -4.73 16.90 -24.47
CA ARG A 216 -5.87 17.21 -25.34
C ARG A 216 -5.61 18.45 -26.19
N SER A 217 -4.97 19.46 -25.62
CA SER A 217 -4.61 20.70 -26.33
C SER A 217 -3.60 20.42 -27.44
N VAL A 218 -2.56 19.63 -27.18
CA VAL A 218 -1.58 19.23 -28.21
C VAL A 218 -2.23 18.40 -29.32
N VAL A 219 -3.06 17.40 -28.97
CA VAL A 219 -3.80 16.59 -29.96
C VAL A 219 -4.69 17.49 -30.83
N THR A 220 -5.39 18.45 -30.23
CA THR A 220 -6.27 19.39 -30.95
C THR A 220 -5.48 20.33 -31.84
N PHE A 221 -4.36 20.85 -31.37
CA PHE A 221 -3.47 21.70 -32.15
C PHE A 221 -2.94 20.97 -33.39
N LEU A 222 -2.46 19.73 -33.23
CA LEU A 222 -1.87 18.96 -34.32
C LEU A 222 -2.86 18.68 -35.47
N VAL A 223 -4.17 18.67 -35.20
CA VAL A 223 -5.21 18.53 -36.23
C VAL A 223 -5.85 19.84 -36.68
N SER A 224 -5.40 20.98 -36.15
CA SER A 224 -5.76 22.31 -36.64
C SER A 224 -5.10 22.62 -37.97
N ASP A 225 -5.54 23.68 -38.66
CA ASP A 225 -4.91 24.09 -39.91
C ASP A 225 -3.47 24.58 -39.73
N GLU A 226 -3.12 25.07 -38.54
CA GLU A 226 -1.78 25.53 -38.17
C GLU A 226 -0.84 24.37 -37.82
N GLY A 227 -1.32 23.34 -37.11
CA GLY A 227 -0.49 22.21 -36.66
C GLY A 227 -0.35 21.06 -37.67
N LYS A 228 -1.27 20.92 -38.63
CA LYS A 228 -1.22 19.88 -39.69
C LYS A 228 0.12 19.81 -40.44
N PRO A 229 0.73 20.94 -40.85
CA PRO A 229 2.04 20.94 -41.51
C PRO A 229 3.14 20.32 -40.64
N GLU A 230 3.16 20.62 -39.35
CA GLU A 230 4.15 20.10 -38.39
C GLU A 230 3.98 18.59 -38.21
N LEU A 231 2.74 18.13 -38.04
CA LEU A 231 2.42 16.72 -37.90
C LEU A 231 2.74 15.91 -39.15
N LYS A 232 2.57 16.50 -40.34
CA LYS A 232 2.87 15.84 -41.62
C LYS A 232 4.36 15.49 -41.75
N ALA A 233 5.25 16.31 -41.18
CA ALA A 233 6.69 16.02 -41.17
C ALA A 233 7.05 14.81 -40.29
N LEU A 234 6.22 14.49 -39.30
CA LEU A 234 6.42 13.41 -38.34
C LEU A 234 5.77 12.07 -38.76
N GLY A 235 4.94 12.07 -39.82
CA GLY A 235 4.26 10.87 -40.32
C GLY A 235 2.73 10.98 -40.40
N GLY A 236 2.17 12.08 -39.87
CA GLY A 236 0.74 12.37 -39.96
C GLY A 236 -0.12 11.61 -38.96
N LEU A 237 -1.30 12.17 -38.66
CA LEU A 237 -2.32 11.57 -37.82
C LEU A 237 -3.64 11.58 -38.60
N SER A 238 -4.36 10.46 -38.63
CA SER A 238 -5.68 10.44 -39.26
C SER A 238 -6.72 11.15 -38.39
N SER A 239 -7.70 11.81 -39.01
CA SER A 239 -8.79 12.48 -38.28
C SER A 239 -9.62 11.49 -37.47
N SER A 240 -9.81 10.26 -37.99
CA SER A 240 -10.53 9.20 -37.27
C SER A 240 -9.77 8.76 -36.02
N THR A 241 -8.46 8.50 -36.11
CA THR A 241 -7.63 8.13 -34.96
C THR A 241 -7.64 9.21 -33.89
N THR A 242 -7.47 10.48 -34.30
CA THR A 242 -7.51 11.63 -33.40
C THR A 242 -8.84 11.72 -32.66
N GLY A 243 -9.96 11.56 -33.38
CA GLY A 243 -11.30 11.60 -32.80
C GLY A 243 -11.59 10.44 -31.85
N VAL A 244 -10.93 9.29 -31.98
CA VAL A 244 -10.98 8.24 -30.95
C VAL A 244 -10.20 8.67 -29.72
N ILE A 245 -8.93 9.05 -29.88
CA ILE A 245 -8.06 9.46 -28.77
C ILE A 245 -8.70 10.56 -27.92
N LEU A 246 -9.22 11.61 -28.55
CA LEU A 246 -9.87 12.72 -27.84
C LEU A 246 -11.11 12.27 -27.05
N ARG A 247 -11.93 11.36 -27.60
CA ARG A 247 -13.11 10.85 -26.89
C ARG A 247 -12.72 9.99 -25.69
N GLU A 248 -11.71 9.13 -25.84
CA GLU A 248 -11.23 8.31 -24.73
C GLU A 248 -10.60 9.18 -23.63
N LEU A 249 -9.83 10.21 -23.99
CA LEU A 249 -9.29 11.18 -23.02
C LEU A 249 -10.38 11.95 -22.27
N ILE A 250 -11.47 12.34 -22.96
CA ILE A 250 -12.62 13.00 -22.32
C ILE A 250 -13.32 12.04 -21.36
N GLY A 251 -13.64 10.83 -21.80
CA GLY A 251 -14.27 9.82 -20.93
C GLY A 251 -13.41 9.50 -19.71
N PHE A 252 -12.10 9.40 -19.89
CA PHE A 252 -11.16 9.16 -18.80
C PHE A 252 -11.10 10.32 -17.80
N ALA A 253 -11.15 11.57 -18.28
CA ALA A 253 -11.27 12.74 -17.41
C ALA A 253 -12.62 12.78 -16.66
N ASP A 254 -13.72 12.41 -17.32
CA ASP A 254 -15.06 12.33 -16.70
C ASP A 254 -15.13 11.26 -15.60
N GLU A 255 -14.33 10.19 -15.72
CA GLU A 255 -14.11 9.19 -14.66
C GLU A 255 -13.28 9.73 -13.49
N GLY A 256 -12.77 10.96 -13.54
CA GLY A 256 -12.00 11.60 -12.48
C GLY A 256 -10.50 11.32 -12.52
N ALA A 257 -9.97 10.90 -13.68
CA ALA A 257 -8.53 10.69 -13.88
C ALA A 257 -7.73 12.00 -13.91
N ASP A 258 -8.39 13.13 -14.18
CA ASP A 258 -7.81 14.48 -14.17
C ASP A 258 -7.01 14.77 -12.90
N ARG A 259 -7.50 14.30 -11.74
CA ARG A 259 -6.83 14.53 -10.45
C ARG A 259 -5.57 13.71 -10.23
N PHE A 260 -5.42 12.61 -10.96
CA PHE A 260 -4.24 11.75 -10.89
C PHE A 260 -3.06 12.37 -11.64
N PHE A 261 -3.33 13.21 -12.64
CA PHE A 261 -2.29 13.81 -13.45
C PHE A 261 -1.93 15.22 -13.03
N GLY A 262 -0.64 15.54 -13.11
CA GLY A 262 -0.09 16.86 -12.83
C GLY A 262 0.94 16.86 -11.70
N GLU A 263 1.27 18.06 -11.24
CA GLU A 263 2.29 18.29 -10.22
C GLU A 263 1.69 18.42 -8.81
N GLN A 264 2.45 18.16 -7.74
CA GLN A 264 3.81 17.61 -7.72
C GLN A 264 3.82 16.11 -8.00
N GLU A 265 4.70 15.67 -8.89
CA GLU A 265 4.86 14.24 -9.23
C GLU A 265 5.41 13.44 -8.06
N PHE A 266 4.85 12.25 -7.84
CA PHE A 266 5.28 11.31 -6.81
C PHE A 266 6.53 10.54 -7.27
N ASP A 267 7.57 10.54 -6.44
CA ASP A 267 8.76 9.75 -6.68
C ASP A 267 8.54 8.31 -6.18
N THR A 268 8.51 7.34 -7.10
CA THR A 268 8.32 5.92 -6.74
C THR A 268 9.44 5.38 -5.84
N ALA A 269 10.61 6.02 -5.81
CA ALA A 269 11.66 5.67 -4.86
C ALA A 269 11.25 5.92 -3.40
N ASP A 270 10.26 6.78 -3.14
CA ASP A 270 9.73 7.01 -1.80
C ASP A 270 9.08 5.77 -1.19
N LEU A 271 8.58 4.83 -2.03
CA LEU A 271 8.04 3.55 -1.58
C LEU A 271 9.10 2.60 -1.03
N LEU A 272 10.39 2.88 -1.28
CA LEU A 272 11.50 2.03 -0.89
C LEU A 272 12.20 2.50 0.40
N ARG A 273 11.65 3.51 1.08
CA ARG A 273 12.25 4.12 2.26
C ARG A 273 12.16 3.23 3.50
N THR A 274 13.14 3.40 4.38
CA THR A 274 13.14 2.91 5.75
C THR A 274 13.01 4.09 6.73
N ALA A 275 12.41 3.83 7.87
CA ALA A 275 12.32 4.78 8.98
C ALA A 275 13.68 4.92 9.70
N ALA A 276 13.82 5.96 10.51
CA ALA A 276 15.06 6.24 11.25
C ALA A 276 15.50 5.12 12.21
N ASP A 277 14.57 4.25 12.63
CA ASP A 277 14.83 3.08 13.47
C ASP A 277 15.17 1.81 12.66
N GLY A 278 15.30 1.93 11.33
CA GLY A 278 15.67 0.85 10.42
C GLY A 278 14.50 0.02 9.90
N ARG A 279 13.27 0.24 10.38
CA ARG A 279 12.09 -0.49 9.90
C ARG A 279 11.65 -0.01 8.52
N GLY A 280 11.15 -0.92 7.69
CA GLY A 280 10.60 -0.58 6.37
C GLY A 280 9.32 0.23 6.51
N VAL A 281 9.16 1.31 5.73
CA VAL A 281 7.94 2.11 5.73
C VAL A 281 6.80 1.31 5.09
N ILE A 282 5.62 1.34 5.71
CA ILE A 282 4.39 0.73 5.19
C ILE A 282 3.57 1.84 4.52
N SER A 283 3.60 1.88 3.20
CA SER A 283 2.80 2.80 2.38
C SER A 283 1.43 2.20 2.10
N LEU A 284 0.38 2.79 2.65
CA LEU A 284 -1.00 2.36 2.45
C LEU A 284 -1.70 3.33 1.51
N LEU A 285 -2.05 2.84 0.31
CA LEU A 285 -2.85 3.60 -0.63
C LEU A 285 -4.34 3.43 -0.31
N GLU A 286 -4.95 4.52 0.12
CA GLU A 286 -6.40 4.66 0.28
C GLU A 286 -7.06 4.70 -1.10
N LEU A 287 -8.13 3.92 -1.25
CA LEU A 287 -8.86 3.80 -2.51
C LEU A 287 -10.36 4.02 -2.27
N PRO A 288 -10.76 5.25 -1.92
CA PRO A 288 -12.17 5.56 -1.75
C PRO A 288 -12.86 5.43 -3.11
N HIS A 289 -14.09 4.90 -3.13
CA HIS A 289 -14.90 4.80 -4.34
C HIS A 289 -14.28 3.97 -5.48
N LEU A 290 -13.38 3.01 -5.18
CA LEU A 290 -12.76 2.14 -6.19
C LEU A 290 -13.77 1.51 -7.17
N GLN A 291 -14.91 1.06 -6.65
CA GLN A 291 -15.95 0.39 -7.45
C GLN A 291 -16.53 1.30 -8.54
N ASP A 292 -16.49 2.61 -8.33
CA ASP A 292 -17.05 3.60 -9.24
C ASP A 292 -16.06 3.96 -10.36
N ARG A 293 -14.75 3.72 -10.16
CA ARG A 293 -13.66 4.18 -11.03
C ARG A 293 -12.53 3.13 -11.21
N PRO A 294 -12.84 1.94 -11.73
CA PRO A 294 -11.87 0.86 -11.86
C PRO A 294 -10.71 1.20 -12.83
N THR A 295 -10.96 1.99 -13.88
CA THR A 295 -9.96 2.38 -14.88
C THR A 295 -8.88 3.27 -14.28
N VAL A 296 -9.27 4.30 -13.50
CA VAL A 296 -8.33 5.22 -12.83
C VAL A 296 -7.43 4.45 -11.85
N PHE A 297 -7.98 3.45 -11.18
CA PHE A 297 -7.20 2.61 -10.27
C PHE A 297 -6.23 1.67 -10.99
N SER A 298 -6.70 0.97 -12.03
CA SER A 298 -5.81 0.07 -12.79
C SER A 298 -4.67 0.85 -13.45
N THR A 299 -4.96 2.07 -13.92
CA THR A 299 -3.98 3.04 -14.41
C THR A 299 -2.87 3.25 -13.40
N PHE A 300 -3.24 3.59 -12.15
CA PHE A 300 -2.28 3.79 -11.08
C PHE A 300 -1.46 2.53 -10.78
N LEU A 301 -2.10 1.37 -10.60
CA LEU A 301 -1.38 0.15 -10.25
C LEU A 301 -0.43 -0.35 -11.35
N MET A 302 -0.68 0.02 -12.60
CA MET A 302 0.20 -0.33 -13.71
C MET A 302 1.40 0.62 -13.85
N TRP A 303 1.31 1.83 -13.30
CA TRP A 303 2.39 2.79 -13.22
C TRP A 303 3.31 2.46 -12.04
#